data_AF-A0A521Q6B1-F1
#
_entry.id   AF-A0A521Q6B1-F1
#
_cell.length_a   1.000
_cell.length_b   1.000
_cell.length_c   1.000
_cell.angle_alpha   90.00
_cell.angle_beta   90.00
_cell.angle_gamma   90.00
#
_symmetry.space_group_name_H-M   'P 1'
#
loop_
_entity.id
_entity.type
_entity.pdbx_description
1 polymer ?
#
loop_
_entity_poly.entity_id
_entity_poly.type
_entity_poly.pdbx_seq_one_letter_code
_entity_poly.pdbx_strand_id
1 'polypeptide(L)'
;MREQSRTLPVSGMSYTRFGRIQHFQPPGIDKDLSAVRREKPRDWNRYPEISDLLVGRVPGRTSDRQITFFLNNVGTGVQFAAMGYCAYRAAKEKGLGREIPTDWFPQNIKP
;
A
#
# COMPACT_ATOMS: atom_id res chain seq x y z
N MET A 1 -10.90 -26.78 35.40
CA MET A 1 -9.55 -26.57 34.84
C MET A 1 -9.72 -25.59 33.69
N ARG A 2 -9.29 -24.32 33.86
CA ARG A 2 -9.55 -23.22 32.90
C ARG A 2 -8.47 -23.22 31.82
N GLU A 3 -8.86 -23.45 30.58
CA GLU A 3 -7.97 -23.34 29.42
C GLU A 3 -7.97 -21.88 28.96
N GLN A 4 -6.81 -21.23 29.08
CA GLN A 4 -6.62 -19.83 28.75
C GLN A 4 -6.66 -19.64 27.23
N SER A 5 -7.65 -18.87 26.76
CA SER A 5 -7.66 -18.28 25.42
C SER A 5 -6.37 -17.50 25.18
N ARG A 6 -5.50 -18.02 24.32
CA ARG A 6 -4.40 -17.26 23.73
C ARG A 6 -4.99 -16.28 22.72
N THR A 7 -5.26 -15.06 23.14
CA THR A 7 -5.46 -13.93 22.24
C THR A 7 -4.14 -13.68 21.50
N LEU A 8 -4.12 -13.98 20.20
CA LEU A 8 -3.05 -13.53 19.31
C LEU A 8 -3.06 -11.99 19.31
N PRO A 9 -1.91 -11.32 19.49
CA PRO A 9 -1.88 -9.88 19.31
C PRO A 9 -2.19 -9.57 17.84
N VAL A 10 -3.31 -8.87 17.61
CA VAL A 10 -3.65 -8.27 16.33
C VAL A 10 -2.70 -7.10 16.10
N SER A 11 -1.44 -7.40 15.81
CA SER A 11 -0.52 -6.42 15.23
C SER A 11 -1.04 -6.16 13.82
N GLY A 12 -1.46 -4.91 13.57
CA GLY A 12 -1.95 -4.46 12.27
C GLY A 12 -0.97 -4.83 11.18
N MET A 13 -1.26 -5.93 10.48
CA MET A 13 -0.50 -6.42 9.35
C MET A 13 -0.91 -5.59 8.13
N SER A 14 -0.34 -4.40 8.02
CA SER A 14 -0.32 -3.64 6.77
C SER A 14 1.01 -2.93 6.68
N TYR A 15 2.05 -3.73 6.43
CA TYR A 15 3.30 -3.22 5.91
C TYR A 15 3.86 -4.26 4.94
N THR A 16 3.89 -3.89 3.67
CA THR A 16 4.72 -4.53 2.66
C THR A 16 6.14 -4.62 3.20
N ARG A 17 6.54 -5.80 3.67
CA ARG A 17 7.89 -6.15 4.12
C ARG A 17 8.88 -6.24 2.93
N PHE A 18 8.64 -5.46 1.88
CA PHE A 18 9.51 -5.22 0.74
C PHE A 18 10.16 -3.83 0.93
N GLY A 19 10.90 -3.68 2.02
CA GLY A 19 11.54 -2.44 2.43
C GLY A 19 12.81 -2.10 1.65
N ARG A 20 12.84 -2.29 0.33
CA ARG A 20 13.78 -1.62 -0.58
C ARG A 20 13.08 -1.42 -1.91
N ILE A 21 13.21 -0.24 -2.50
CA ILE A 21 13.17 -0.13 -3.96
C ILE A 21 14.30 -1.05 -4.44
N GLN A 22 13.94 -2.27 -4.88
CA GLN A 22 14.89 -3.19 -5.46
C GLN A 22 15.25 -2.65 -6.83
N HIS A 23 16.28 -1.82 -6.88
CA HIS A 23 16.95 -1.54 -8.13
C HIS A 23 17.54 -2.85 -8.62
N PHE A 24 17.02 -3.36 -9.75
CA PHE A 24 17.56 -4.54 -10.39
C PHE A 24 19.05 -4.31 -10.70
N GLN A 25 19.89 -5.17 -10.16
CA GLN A 25 21.30 -5.22 -10.50
C GLN A 25 21.52 -6.42 -11.43
N PRO A 26 22.08 -6.23 -12.63
CA PRO A 26 22.48 -7.34 -13.46
C PRO A 26 23.44 -8.27 -12.69
N PRO A 27 23.37 -9.60 -12.89
CA PRO A 27 24.29 -10.54 -12.26
C PRO A 27 25.75 -10.15 -12.51
N GLY A 28 26.59 -10.19 -11.47
CA GLY A 28 28.03 -9.92 -11.56
C GLY A 28 28.47 -8.47 -11.30
N ILE A 29 27.54 -7.57 -10.97
CA ILE A 29 27.88 -6.20 -10.55
C ILE A 29 27.69 -6.06 -9.03
N ASP A 30 28.77 -6.27 -8.28
CA ASP A 30 28.75 -6.20 -6.81
C ASP A 30 28.90 -4.76 -6.28
N LYS A 31 29.33 -3.82 -7.13
CA LYS A 31 29.48 -2.40 -6.81
C LYS A 31 28.64 -1.55 -7.74
N ASP A 32 27.99 -0.54 -7.18
CA ASP A 32 27.29 0.46 -7.98
C ASP A 32 28.22 1.10 -9.01
N LEU A 33 27.70 1.29 -10.22
CA LEU A 33 28.33 2.17 -11.19
C LEU A 33 28.40 3.58 -10.59
N SER A 34 29.43 4.36 -10.93
CA SER A 34 29.66 5.69 -10.35
C SER A 34 28.47 6.67 -10.51
N ALA A 35 27.60 6.44 -11.48
CA ALA A 35 26.39 7.23 -11.72
C ALA A 35 25.16 6.76 -10.91
N VAL A 36 25.21 5.59 -10.28
CA VAL A 36 24.08 5.04 -9.49
C VAL A 36 24.11 5.67 -8.11
N ARG A 37 23.15 6.55 -7.86
CA ARG A 37 22.93 7.13 -6.53
C ARG A 37 21.91 6.28 -5.79
N ARG A 38 22.38 5.38 -4.92
CA ARG A 38 21.49 4.67 -3.99
C ARG A 38 21.05 5.59 -2.86
N GLU A 39 19.76 5.51 -2.50
CA GLU A 39 19.30 6.12 -1.27
C GLU A 39 20.01 5.48 -0.07
N LYS A 40 20.40 6.29 0.91
CA LYS A 40 20.93 5.77 2.17
C LYS A 40 19.85 4.91 2.84
N PRO A 41 20.19 3.77 3.45
CA PRO A 41 19.25 2.99 4.25
C PRO A 41 18.55 3.89 5.27
N ARG A 42 17.21 3.80 5.35
CA ARG A 42 16.40 4.51 6.34
C ARG A 42 15.71 3.50 7.23
N ASP A 43 15.63 3.82 8.51
CA ASP A 43 14.76 3.10 9.44
C ASP A 43 13.33 3.61 9.27
N TRP A 44 12.56 2.89 8.47
CA TRP A 44 11.17 3.25 8.15
C TRP A 44 10.23 3.12 9.35
N ASN A 45 10.58 2.31 10.36
CA ASN A 45 9.73 2.11 11.55
C ASN A 45 9.61 3.38 12.42
N ARG A 46 10.47 4.38 12.20
CA ARG A 46 10.45 5.65 12.93
C ARG A 46 9.42 6.64 12.38
N TYR A 47 8.85 6.39 11.20
CA TYR A 47 7.87 7.27 10.58
C TYR A 47 6.50 6.60 10.62
N PRO A 48 5.45 7.30 11.06
CA PRO A 48 4.10 6.75 11.09
C PRO A 48 3.53 6.59 9.67
N GLU A 49 2.61 5.65 9.51
CA GLU A 49 1.86 5.51 8.27
C GLU A 49 0.77 6.56 8.15
N ILE A 50 0.36 6.81 6.91
CA ILE A 50 -0.81 7.65 6.64
C ILE A 50 -2.08 7.06 7.27
N SER A 51 -2.20 5.73 7.35
CA SER A 51 -3.33 5.07 8.01
C SER A 51 -3.39 5.38 9.50
N ASP A 52 -2.26 5.36 10.20
CA ASP A 52 -2.18 5.69 11.63
C ASP A 52 -2.59 7.14 11.88
N LEU A 53 -2.23 8.05 10.98
CA LEU A 53 -2.69 9.45 11.03
C LEU A 53 -4.20 9.55 10.83
N LEU A 54 -4.76 8.87 9.82
CA LEU A 54 -6.18 8.92 9.50
C LEU A 54 -7.08 8.36 10.61
N VAL A 55 -6.60 7.36 11.35
CA VAL A 55 -7.35 6.78 12.48
C VAL A 55 -7.04 7.44 13.83
N GLY A 56 -6.25 8.51 13.84
CA GLY A 56 -5.94 9.29 15.05
C GLY A 56 -5.00 8.60 16.05
N ARG A 57 -4.22 7.61 15.62
CA ARG A 57 -3.21 6.95 16.48
C ARG A 57 -1.98 7.80 16.70
N VAL A 58 -1.70 8.73 15.80
CA VAL A 58 -0.58 9.67 15.86
C VAL A 58 -1.07 11.09 15.63
N PRO A 59 -0.42 12.12 16.21
CA PRO A 59 -0.77 13.50 15.94
C PRO A 59 -0.48 13.85 14.48
N GLY A 60 -1.34 14.70 13.90
CA GLY A 60 -1.07 15.36 12.63
C GLY A 60 -0.05 16.48 12.77
N ARG A 61 -0.23 17.53 11.97
CA ARG A 61 0.56 18.76 12.11
C ARG A 61 0.35 19.36 13.50
N THR A 62 1.43 19.63 14.21
CA THR A 62 1.43 20.16 15.59
C THR A 62 1.76 21.64 15.69
N SER A 63 2.27 22.26 14.62
CA SER A 63 2.47 23.71 14.55
C SER A 63 2.54 24.22 13.11
N ASP A 64 2.31 25.53 12.93
CA ASP A 64 2.41 26.20 11.62
C ASP A 64 3.84 26.22 11.07
N ARG A 65 4.85 26.13 11.95
CA ARG A 65 6.27 26.09 11.58
C ARG A 65 6.75 24.68 11.21
N GLN A 66 5.95 23.65 11.45
CA GLN A 66 6.33 22.27 11.16
C GLN A 66 6.33 22.02 9.65
N ILE A 67 7.43 21.45 9.13
CA ILE A 67 7.49 20.96 7.76
C ILE A 67 7.05 19.49 7.77
N THR A 68 6.05 19.15 6.97
CA THR A 68 5.52 17.78 6.84
C THR A 68 5.90 17.21 5.48
N PHE A 69 6.24 15.92 5.44
CA PHE A 69 6.57 15.20 4.22
C PHE A 69 5.75 13.92 4.13
N PHE A 70 5.05 13.74 3.01
CA PHE A 70 4.34 12.50 2.70
C PHE A 70 5.04 11.78 1.55
N LEU A 71 5.60 10.61 1.83
CA LEU A 71 6.30 9.80 0.84
C LEU A 71 5.32 8.84 0.14
N ASN A 72 4.73 9.30 -0.94
CA ASN A 72 3.73 8.53 -1.70
C ASN A 72 4.33 7.63 -2.80
N ASN A 73 5.50 7.01 -2.57
CA ASN A 73 6.20 6.25 -3.61
C ASN A 73 6.05 4.72 -3.49
N VAL A 74 5.37 4.25 -2.43
CA VAL A 74 5.02 2.84 -2.23
C VAL A 74 3.51 2.75 -2.06
N GLY A 75 2.76 3.26 -3.04
CA GLY A 75 1.31 3.21 -3.02
C GLY A 75 0.83 1.77 -3.09
N THR A 76 0.02 1.33 -2.12
CA THR A 76 -0.61 -0.01 -2.09
C THR A 76 -1.75 -0.16 -3.10
N GLY A 77 -1.99 0.84 -3.95
CA GLY A 77 -3.10 0.87 -4.90
C GLY A 77 -4.50 1.02 -4.27
N VAL A 78 -4.60 0.95 -2.93
CA VAL A 78 -5.88 1.00 -2.21
C VAL A 78 -6.67 2.28 -2.48
N GLN A 79 -5.97 3.41 -2.68
CA GLN A 79 -6.60 4.68 -3.06
C GLN A 79 -7.36 4.57 -4.39
N PHE A 80 -6.84 3.81 -5.35
CA PHE A 80 -7.47 3.62 -6.65
C PHE A 80 -8.67 2.68 -6.54
N ALA A 81 -8.58 1.63 -5.74
CA ALA A 81 -9.71 0.74 -5.48
C ALA A 81 -10.88 1.49 -4.79
N ALA A 82 -10.58 2.33 -3.79
CA ALA A 82 -11.57 3.16 -3.12
C ALA A 82 -12.27 4.13 -4.10
N MET A 83 -11.49 4.84 -4.91
CA MET A 83 -12.04 5.73 -5.94
C MET A 83 -12.84 4.99 -7.01
N GLY A 84 -12.37 3.82 -7.44
CA GLY A 84 -13.07 2.96 -8.40
C GLY A 84 -14.44 2.52 -7.87
N TYR A 85 -14.52 2.15 -6.59
CA TYR A 85 -15.80 1.81 -5.94
C TYR A 85 -16.76 3.00 -5.92
N CYS A 86 -16.28 4.20 -5.53
CA CYS A 86 -17.10 5.42 -5.53
C CYS A 86 -17.63 5.74 -6.93
N ALA A 87 -16.77 5.68 -7.96
CA ALA A 87 -17.16 5.91 -9.35
C ALA A 87 -18.18 4.87 -9.84
N TYR A 88 -17.97 3.58 -9.53
CA TYR A 88 -18.89 2.50 -9.87
C TYR A 88 -20.27 2.71 -9.24
N ARG A 89 -20.32 3.05 -7.94
CA ARG A 89 -21.58 3.33 -7.22
C ARG A 89 -22.33 4.49 -7.85
N ALA A 90 -21.65 5.61 -8.09
CA ALA A 90 -22.24 6.79 -8.71
C ALA A 90 -22.74 6.50 -10.14
N ALA A 91 -22.04 5.67 -10.92
CA ALA A 91 -22.49 5.24 -12.24
C ALA A 91 -23.76 4.39 -12.14
N LYS A 92 -23.81 3.41 -11.22
CA LYS A 92 -25.00 2.57 -11.00
C LYS A 92 -26.22 3.38 -10.59
N GLU A 93 -26.07 4.33 -9.67
CA GLU A 93 -27.16 5.20 -9.20
C GLU A 93 -27.72 6.10 -10.32
N LYS A 94 -26.89 6.46 -11.31
CA LYS A 94 -27.28 7.26 -12.47
C LYS A 94 -27.72 6.43 -13.69
N GLY A 95 -27.75 5.10 -13.58
CA GLY A 95 -28.05 4.22 -14.72
C GLY A 95 -27.02 4.30 -15.85
N LEU A 96 -25.76 4.63 -15.53
CA LEU A 96 -24.67 4.77 -16.51
C LEU A 96 -23.88 3.47 -16.65
N GLY A 97 -23.24 3.32 -17.81
CA GLY A 97 -22.41 2.17 -18.15
C GLY A 97 -23.17 1.08 -18.91
N ARG A 98 -22.47 -0.02 -19.21
CA ARG A 98 -23.04 -1.20 -19.87
C ARG A 98 -22.55 -2.44 -19.15
N GLU A 99 -23.43 -3.42 -19.02
CA GLU A 99 -23.04 -4.74 -18.56
C GLU A 99 -22.31 -5.46 -19.68
N ILE A 100 -21.14 -6.03 -19.35
CA ILE A 100 -20.39 -6.88 -20.27
C ILE A 100 -20.63 -8.31 -19.82
N PRO A 101 -21.09 -9.22 -20.71
CA PRO A 101 -21.35 -10.60 -20.33
C PRO A 101 -20.12 -11.25 -19.68
N THR A 102 -20.30 -11.80 -18.48
CA THR A 102 -19.20 -12.44 -17.74
C THR A 102 -18.58 -13.60 -18.51
N ASP A 103 -19.38 -14.33 -19.28
CA ASP A 103 -18.94 -15.50 -20.06
C ASP A 103 -17.93 -15.18 -21.17
N TRP A 104 -17.67 -13.90 -21.47
CA TRP A 104 -16.64 -13.50 -22.44
C TRP A 104 -15.21 -13.63 -21.90
N PHE A 105 -15.02 -13.59 -20.59
CA PHE A 105 -13.71 -13.50 -19.93
C PHE A 105 -13.09 -14.85 -19.53
N PRO A 106 -13.83 -15.83 -18.98
CA PRO A 106 -13.23 -17.09 -18.57
C PRO A 106 -12.86 -17.92 -19.79
N GLN A 107 -11.72 -18.60 -19.71
CA GLN A 107 -11.37 -19.68 -20.63
C GLN A 107 -11.37 -21.01 -19.88
N ASN A 108 -11.95 -22.02 -20.50
CA ASN A 108 -11.84 -23.39 -20.02
C ASN A 108 -10.42 -23.89 -20.30
N ILE A 109 -9.58 -23.88 -19.27
CA ILE A 109 -8.34 -24.67 -19.23
C ILE A 109 -8.76 -26.09 -18.83
N LYS A 110 -8.38 -27.08 -19.67
CA LYS A 110 -8.78 -28.51 -19.69
C LYS A 110 -9.16 -29.13 -18.32
N PRO A 111 -10.09 -30.12 -18.30
CA PRO A 111 -10.54 -30.80 -17.08
C PRO A 111 -9.41 -31.47 -16.30
#